data_AF-A0A1S3I5S3-F1
#
_entry.id   AF-A0A1S3I5S3-F1
#
_cell.length_a   1.000
_cell.length_b   1.000
_cell.length_c   1.000
_cell.angle_alpha   90.00
_cell.angle_beta   90.00
_cell.angle_gamma   90.00
#
_symmetry.space_group_name_H-M   'P 1'
#
loop_
_entity.id
_entity.type
_entity.pdbx_description
1 polymer ?
#
loop_
_entity_poly.entity_id
_entity_poly.type
_entity_poly.pdbx_seq_one_letter_code
_entity_poly.pdbx_strand_id
1 'polypeptide(L)'
;MPLSWIFRRHQRLKEEMKEEHEEIPKPFVWDESFRVYYDNLDEDHRKLFQGIFNCAKNPGSAQVLLDTIHVYRDHFVSEERMMKEAGFNGHDSHKSLHTKFLAEMISFQLPLDAETLEYCKDWLVHHIKSVDFNYKGKLQRKSEK
;
A
#
# COMPACT_ATOMS: atom_id res chain seq x y z
N MET A 1 21.53 21.46 37.26
CA MET A 1 21.20 21.28 35.83
C MET A 1 19.70 21.06 35.73
N PRO A 2 18.88 21.99 35.20
CA PRO A 2 17.44 21.90 35.36
C PRO A 2 16.86 20.82 34.43
N LEU A 3 16.05 19.91 34.99
CA LEU A 3 15.35 18.82 34.29
C LEU A 3 14.53 19.31 33.06
N SER A 4 14.28 20.61 32.92
CA SER A 4 13.52 21.19 31.81
C SER A 4 14.22 21.13 30.44
N TRP A 5 15.56 21.06 30.39
CA TRP A 5 16.28 21.00 29.10
C TRP A 5 16.21 19.59 28.49
N ILE A 6 16.35 18.56 29.35
CA ILE A 6 16.18 17.16 28.96
C ILE A 6 14.73 16.90 28.55
N PHE A 7 13.76 17.41 29.31
CA PHE A 7 12.34 17.25 28.98
C PHE A 7 11.95 17.92 27.66
N ARG A 8 12.43 19.16 27.41
CA ARG A 8 12.22 19.85 26.13
C ARG A 8 12.93 19.19 24.96
N ARG A 9 14.13 18.66 25.17
CA ARG A 9 14.85 17.89 24.15
C ARG A 9 14.14 16.56 23.85
N HIS A 10 13.59 15.89 24.85
CA HIS A 10 12.84 14.66 24.67
C HIS A 10 11.48 14.89 23.98
N GLN A 11 10.80 15.99 24.29
CA GLN A 11 9.59 16.42 23.58
C GLN A 11 9.89 16.81 22.12
N ARG A 12 10.96 17.57 21.89
CA ARG A 12 11.42 17.91 20.53
C ARG A 12 11.85 16.68 19.75
N LEU A 13 12.55 15.73 20.37
CA LEU A 13 12.91 14.46 19.72
C LEU A 13 11.67 13.60 19.43
N LYS A 14 10.60 13.68 20.23
CA LYS A 14 9.32 13.03 19.90
C LYS A 14 8.56 13.74 18.76
N GLU A 15 8.69 15.06 18.63
CA GLU A 15 8.13 15.81 17.49
C GLU A 15 8.99 15.71 16.22
N GLU A 16 10.31 15.54 16.35
CA GLU A 16 11.26 15.29 15.26
C GLU A 16 11.23 13.82 14.82
N MET A 17 10.95 12.89 15.74
CA MET A 17 10.61 11.49 15.47
C MET A 17 9.09 11.31 15.31
N LYS A 18 8.40 12.30 14.73
CA LYS A 18 7.08 12.04 14.16
C LYS A 18 7.29 10.85 13.24
N GLU A 19 6.83 9.66 13.65
CA GLU A 19 6.73 8.51 12.77
C GLU A 19 6.16 9.07 11.47
N GLU A 20 6.90 8.92 10.36
CA GLU A 20 6.47 9.34 9.03
C GLU A 20 5.26 8.48 8.65
N HIS A 21 4.13 8.74 9.31
CA HIS A 21 2.83 8.25 8.95
C HIS A 21 2.46 9.01 7.69
N GLU A 22 2.58 8.32 6.57
CA GLU A 22 2.10 8.80 5.30
C GLU A 22 0.62 9.14 5.43
N GLU A 23 0.26 10.38 5.04
CA GLU A 23 -1.11 10.85 5.21
C GLU A 23 -2.06 10.06 4.29
N ILE A 24 -3.07 9.41 4.87
CA ILE A 24 -4.10 8.71 4.11
C ILE A 24 -4.93 9.75 3.34
N PRO A 25 -5.00 9.68 1.99
CA PRO A 25 -5.65 10.70 1.19
C PRO A 25 -7.16 10.76 1.47
N LYS A 26 -7.69 11.98 1.47
CA LYS A 26 -9.12 12.29 1.67
C LYS A 26 -9.60 13.24 0.57
N PRO A 27 -10.45 12.79 -0.38
CA PRO A 27 -11.00 11.43 -0.53
C PRO A 27 -9.91 10.38 -0.79
N PHE A 28 -10.19 9.10 -0.48
CA PHE A 28 -9.24 8.01 -0.69
C PHE A 28 -9.15 7.65 -2.17
N VAL A 29 -8.29 8.38 -2.89
CA VAL A 29 -8.06 8.24 -4.33
C VAL A 29 -6.56 8.26 -4.60
N TRP A 30 -6.14 7.58 -5.67
CA TRP A 30 -4.78 7.66 -6.16
C TRP A 30 -4.47 9.09 -6.64
N ASP A 31 -3.25 9.55 -6.38
CA ASP A 31 -2.70 10.79 -6.92
C ASP A 31 -1.24 10.61 -7.35
N GLU A 32 -0.67 11.62 -8.02
CA GLU A 32 0.67 11.59 -8.61
C GLU A 32 1.79 11.32 -7.59
N SER A 33 1.57 11.55 -6.29
CA SER A 33 2.55 11.22 -5.25
C SER A 33 2.79 9.72 -5.11
N PHE A 34 1.87 8.85 -5.56
CA PHE A 34 2.00 7.39 -5.54
C PHE A 34 2.67 6.79 -6.78
N ARG A 35 3.12 7.64 -7.72
CA ARG A 35 3.63 7.20 -9.02
C ARG A 35 4.93 6.41 -8.91
N VAL A 36 4.98 5.21 -9.51
CA VAL A 36 6.18 4.35 -9.58
C VAL A 36 6.90 4.39 -10.93
N TYR A 37 6.36 5.12 -11.91
CA TYR A 37 6.93 5.31 -13.25
C TYR A 37 6.98 4.02 -14.09
N TYR A 38 6.02 3.13 -13.83
CA TYR A 38 5.72 1.96 -14.64
C TYR A 38 4.24 2.01 -14.94
N ASP A 39 3.86 2.41 -16.16
CA ASP A 39 2.47 2.77 -16.50
C ASP A 39 1.48 1.66 -16.13
N ASN A 40 1.82 0.39 -16.35
CA ASN A 40 0.96 -0.73 -15.98
C ASN A 40 0.79 -0.88 -14.46
N LEU A 41 1.82 -0.61 -13.66
CA LEU A 41 1.73 -0.67 -12.20
C LEU A 41 0.99 0.55 -11.66
N ASP A 42 1.21 1.74 -12.23
CA ASP A 42 0.48 2.96 -11.88
C ASP A 42 -1.02 2.85 -12.23
N GLU A 43 -1.38 2.19 -13.33
CA GLU A 43 -2.76 1.85 -13.67
C GLU A 43 -3.38 0.86 -12.68
N ASP A 44 -2.64 -0.18 -12.30
CA ASP A 44 -3.12 -1.16 -11.33
C ASP A 44 -3.28 -0.52 -9.94
N HIS A 45 -2.34 0.32 -9.48
CA HIS A 45 -2.47 1.08 -8.23
C HIS A 45 -3.77 1.88 -8.18
N ARG A 46 -4.15 2.58 -9.26
CA ARG A 46 -5.45 3.30 -9.31
C ARG A 46 -6.63 2.36 -9.07
N LYS A 47 -6.59 1.15 -9.60
CA LYS A 47 -7.64 0.13 -9.38
C LYS A 47 -7.67 -0.36 -7.93
N LEU A 48 -6.51 -0.50 -7.27
CA LEU A 48 -6.43 -0.86 -5.84
C LEU A 48 -7.12 0.19 -4.95
N PHE A 49 -6.80 1.47 -5.15
CA PHE A 49 -7.47 2.58 -4.46
C PHE A 49 -8.99 2.55 -4.70
N GLN A 50 -9.40 2.34 -5.95
CA GLN A 50 -10.82 2.25 -6.32
C GLN A 50 -11.52 1.05 -5.65
N GLY A 51 -10.84 -0.09 -5.52
CA GLY A 51 -11.34 -1.28 -4.84
C GLY A 51 -11.67 -1.02 -3.37
N ILE A 52 -10.70 -0.49 -2.61
CA ILE A 52 -10.94 -0.09 -1.20
C ILE A 52 -12.08 0.93 -1.09
N PHE A 53 -12.11 1.92 -1.98
CA PHE A 53 -13.18 2.92 -1.99
C PHE A 53 -14.56 2.29 -2.24
N ASN A 54 -14.66 1.30 -3.14
CA ASN A 54 -15.90 0.59 -3.42
C ASN A 54 -16.35 -0.28 -2.23
N CYS A 55 -15.40 -0.94 -1.56
CA CYS A 55 -15.64 -1.67 -0.31
C CYS A 55 -16.18 -0.73 0.78
N ALA A 56 -15.60 0.46 0.95
CA ALA A 56 -16.07 1.46 1.92
C ALA A 56 -17.50 1.96 1.62
N LYS A 57 -17.88 2.04 0.33
CA LYS A 57 -19.26 2.36 -0.08
C LYS A 57 -20.25 1.21 0.10
N ASN A 58 -19.78 -0.03 0.07
CA ASN A 58 -20.61 -1.24 0.10
C ASN A 58 -20.04 -2.27 1.09
N PRO A 59 -19.92 -1.94 2.40
CA PRO A 59 -19.15 -2.74 3.34
C PRO A 59 -19.69 -4.16 3.54
N GLY A 60 -20.97 -4.39 3.27
CA GLY A 60 -21.60 -5.72 3.35
C GLY A 60 -21.56 -6.55 2.06
N SER A 61 -20.99 -6.05 0.96
CA SER A 61 -21.05 -6.73 -0.33
C SER A 61 -19.90 -7.70 -0.54
N ALA A 62 -20.20 -9.00 -0.50
CA ALA A 62 -19.23 -10.06 -0.77
C ALA A 62 -18.66 -9.99 -2.19
N GLN A 63 -19.49 -9.60 -3.18
CA GLN A 63 -19.03 -9.47 -4.56
C GLN A 63 -17.99 -8.35 -4.69
N VAL A 64 -18.22 -7.19 -4.04
CA VAL A 64 -17.28 -6.06 -4.11
C VAL A 64 -15.96 -6.40 -3.42
N LEU A 65 -15.99 -7.11 -2.29
CA LEU A 65 -14.77 -7.61 -1.64
C LEU A 65 -14.04 -8.60 -2.55
N LEU A 66 -14.75 -9.56 -3.15
CA LEU A 66 -14.16 -10.56 -4.05
C LEU A 66 -13.52 -9.91 -5.29
N ASP A 67 -14.21 -8.98 -5.94
CA ASP A 67 -13.67 -8.24 -7.08
C ASP A 67 -12.42 -7.46 -6.70
N THR A 68 -12.41 -6.85 -5.51
CA THR A 68 -11.25 -6.13 -4.97
C THR A 68 -10.09 -7.10 -4.73
N ILE A 69 -10.32 -8.26 -4.12
CA ILE A 69 -9.29 -9.30 -3.91
C ILE A 69 -8.68 -9.75 -5.25
N HIS A 70 -9.48 -9.92 -6.29
CA HIS A 70 -8.97 -10.28 -7.62
C HIS A 70 -8.05 -9.21 -8.21
N VAL A 71 -8.43 -7.93 -8.11
CA VAL A 71 -7.59 -6.81 -8.58
C VAL A 71 -6.24 -6.79 -7.84
N TYR A 72 -6.26 -6.95 -6.51
CA TYR A 72 -5.04 -7.02 -5.69
C TYR A 72 -4.15 -8.19 -6.10
N ARG A 73 -4.75 -9.38 -6.25
CA ARG A 73 -4.03 -10.60 -6.63
C ARG A 73 -3.37 -10.46 -8.01
N ASP A 74 -4.06 -9.89 -8.98
CA ASP A 74 -3.53 -9.73 -10.34
C ASP A 74 -2.42 -8.68 -10.39
N HIS A 75 -2.55 -7.58 -9.64
CA HIS A 75 -1.49 -6.58 -9.47
C HIS A 75 -0.23 -7.21 -8.84
N PHE A 76 -0.35 -7.88 -7.69
CA PHE A 76 0.78 -8.52 -7.01
C PHE A 76 1.49 -9.54 -7.90
N VAL A 77 0.75 -10.35 -8.65
CA VAL A 77 1.35 -11.31 -9.61
C VAL A 77 2.14 -10.59 -10.71
N SER A 78 1.59 -9.51 -11.26
CA SER A 78 2.22 -8.72 -12.32
C SER A 78 3.53 -8.07 -11.84
N GLU A 79 3.49 -7.46 -10.66
CA GLU A 79 4.60 -6.75 -10.05
C GLU A 79 5.71 -7.71 -9.59
N GLU A 80 5.36 -8.81 -8.91
CA GLU A 80 6.31 -9.86 -8.51
C GLU A 80 7.04 -10.44 -9.71
N ARG A 81 6.33 -10.66 -10.82
CA ARG A 81 6.94 -11.11 -12.08
C ARG A 81 7.95 -10.08 -12.58
N MET A 82 7.61 -8.79 -12.60
CA MET A 82 8.54 -7.72 -13.02
C MET A 82 9.77 -7.64 -12.11
N MET A 83 9.60 -7.76 -10.79
CA MET A 83 10.70 -7.82 -9.82
C MET A 83 11.62 -9.01 -10.08
N LYS A 84 11.04 -10.19 -10.31
CA LYS A 84 11.80 -11.43 -10.57
C LYS A 84 12.56 -11.37 -11.89
N GLU A 85 11.95 -10.89 -12.96
CA GLU A 85 12.58 -10.71 -14.28
C GLU A 85 13.74 -9.71 -14.24
N ALA A 86 13.64 -8.68 -13.39
CA ALA A 86 14.70 -7.70 -13.19
C ALA A 86 15.82 -8.17 -12.22
N GLY A 87 15.66 -9.31 -11.55
CA GLY A 87 16.59 -9.76 -10.51
C GLY A 87 16.62 -8.83 -9.29
N PHE A 88 15.48 -8.23 -8.94
CA PHE A 88 15.40 -7.30 -7.81
C PHE A 88 15.63 -8.03 -6.48
N ASN A 89 16.70 -7.66 -5.75
CA ASN A 89 17.10 -8.31 -4.50
C ASN A 89 16.00 -8.32 -3.41
N GLY A 90 15.06 -7.37 -3.43
CA GLY A 90 13.97 -7.28 -2.46
C GLY A 90 12.73 -8.13 -2.76
N HIS A 91 12.73 -8.92 -3.85
CA HIS A 91 11.57 -9.68 -4.31
C HIS A 91 10.93 -10.55 -3.23
N ASP A 92 11.71 -11.36 -2.50
CA ASP A 92 11.16 -12.34 -1.57
C ASP A 92 10.51 -11.69 -0.34
N SER A 93 11.14 -10.63 0.20
CA SER A 93 10.56 -9.84 1.29
C SER A 93 9.28 -9.13 0.85
N HIS A 94 9.26 -8.59 -0.38
CA HIS A 94 8.11 -7.89 -0.92
C HIS A 94 6.93 -8.85 -1.12
N LYS A 95 7.17 -10.00 -1.78
CA LYS A 95 6.17 -11.07 -1.96
C LYS A 95 5.57 -11.58 -0.64
N SER A 96 6.36 -11.62 0.43
CA SER A 96 5.87 -12.02 1.76
C SER A 96 4.80 -11.05 2.28
N LEU A 97 4.98 -9.74 2.08
CA LEU A 97 4.01 -8.72 2.45
C LEU A 97 2.71 -8.88 1.65
N HIS A 98 2.80 -9.08 0.34
CA HIS A 98 1.65 -9.38 -0.52
C HIS A 98 0.88 -10.60 -0.06
N THR A 99 1.60 -11.70 0.17
CA THR A 99 1.01 -12.97 0.58
C THR A 99 0.24 -12.82 1.88
N LYS A 100 0.82 -12.10 2.85
CA LYS A 100 0.17 -11.81 4.13
C LYS A 100 -1.09 -10.96 3.94
N PHE A 101 -0.99 -9.85 3.21
CA PHE A 101 -2.12 -8.94 3.04
C PHE A 101 -3.29 -9.61 2.30
N LEU A 102 -3.00 -10.38 1.25
CA LEU A 102 -4.03 -11.11 0.51
C LEU A 102 -4.73 -12.17 1.39
N ALA A 103 -3.98 -12.86 2.26
CA ALA A 103 -4.56 -13.80 3.21
C ALA A 103 -5.46 -13.11 4.24
N GLU A 104 -5.08 -11.93 4.71
CA GLU A 104 -5.91 -11.10 5.60
C GLU A 104 -7.21 -10.67 4.90
N MET A 105 -7.13 -10.18 3.66
CA MET A 105 -8.32 -9.80 2.88
C MET A 105 -9.32 -10.93 2.70
N ILE A 106 -8.83 -12.15 2.46
CA ILE A 106 -9.67 -13.35 2.33
C ILE A 106 -10.34 -13.73 3.66
N SER A 107 -9.73 -13.38 4.80
CA SER A 107 -10.24 -13.70 6.13
C SER A 107 -11.24 -12.68 6.68
N PHE A 108 -11.37 -11.51 6.04
CA PHE A 108 -12.26 -10.45 6.51
C PHE A 108 -13.71 -10.91 6.61
N GLN A 109 -14.38 -10.47 7.67
CA GLN A 109 -15.79 -10.73 7.89
C GLN A 109 -16.62 -9.58 7.34
N LEU A 110 -17.77 -9.90 6.76
CA LEU A 110 -18.73 -8.91 6.27
C LEU A 110 -19.81 -8.64 7.34
N PRO A 111 -20.26 -7.39 7.48
CA PRO A 111 -19.77 -6.20 6.79
C PRO A 111 -18.38 -5.76 7.27
N LEU A 112 -17.56 -5.22 6.37
CA LEU A 112 -16.26 -4.63 6.72
C LEU A 112 -16.50 -3.47 7.69
N ASP A 113 -15.91 -3.56 8.87
CA ASP A 113 -15.96 -2.49 9.86
C ASP A 113 -14.99 -1.35 9.51
N ALA A 114 -15.13 -0.24 10.25
CA ALA A 114 -14.33 0.95 10.01
C ALA A 114 -12.82 0.71 10.26
N GLU A 115 -12.48 -0.17 11.20
CA GLU A 115 -11.10 -0.51 11.55
C GLU A 115 -10.44 -1.31 10.41
N THR A 116 -11.14 -2.29 9.85
CA THR A 116 -10.68 -3.08 8.69
C THR A 116 -10.48 -2.19 7.47
N LEU A 117 -11.42 -1.26 7.20
CA LEU A 117 -11.29 -0.32 6.09
C LEU A 117 -10.13 0.65 6.29
N GLU A 118 -9.90 1.13 7.50
CA GLU A 118 -8.76 2.00 7.80
C GLU A 118 -7.44 1.25 7.70
N TYR A 119 -7.38 0.01 8.19
CA TYR A 119 -6.23 -0.87 8.01
C TYR A 119 -5.87 -1.07 6.53
N CYS A 120 -6.86 -1.33 5.67
CA CYS A 120 -6.62 -1.50 4.23
C CYS A 120 -6.05 -0.22 3.58
N LYS A 121 -6.56 0.95 3.98
CA LYS A 121 -6.08 2.24 3.46
C LYS A 121 -4.66 2.52 3.90
N ASP A 122 -4.38 2.36 5.19
CA ASP A 122 -3.04 2.56 5.78
C ASP A 122 -2.02 1.61 5.13
N TRP A 123 -2.37 0.32 5.03
CA TRP A 123 -1.53 -0.68 4.40
C TRP A 123 -1.19 -0.30 2.96
N LEU A 124 -2.18 0.07 2.12
CA LEU A 124 -1.91 0.40 0.71
C LEU A 124 -1.00 1.63 0.57
N VAL A 125 -1.30 2.69 1.33
CA VAL A 125 -0.54 3.94 1.27
C VAL A 125 0.91 3.71 1.70
N HIS A 126 1.09 3.03 2.83
CA HIS A 126 2.41 2.73 3.35
C HIS A 126 3.17 1.78 2.41
N HIS A 127 2.52 0.72 1.94
CA HIS A 127 3.14 -0.26 1.05
C HIS A 127 3.68 0.39 -0.22
N ILE A 128 2.88 1.20 -0.91
CA ILE A 128 3.34 1.88 -2.12
C ILE A 128 4.55 2.77 -1.81
N LYS A 129 4.46 3.61 -0.77
CA LYS A 129 5.48 4.64 -0.53
C LYS A 129 6.75 4.10 0.12
N SER A 130 6.66 3.07 0.96
CA SER A 130 7.80 2.54 1.72
C SER A 130 8.38 1.26 1.13
N VAL A 131 7.59 0.50 0.37
CA VAL A 131 8.00 -0.80 -0.22
C VAL A 131 8.17 -0.67 -1.73
N ASP A 132 7.12 -0.28 -2.46
CA ASP A 132 7.13 -0.26 -3.93
C ASP A 132 8.11 0.77 -4.48
N PHE A 133 8.26 1.89 -3.78
CA PHE A 133 9.20 2.93 -4.18
C PHE A 133 10.65 2.43 -4.24
N ASN A 134 10.98 1.35 -3.52
CA ASN A 134 12.31 0.76 -3.57
C ASN A 134 12.66 0.13 -4.91
N TYR A 135 11.67 -0.19 -5.76
CA TYR A 135 11.93 -0.74 -7.10
C TYR A 135 11.92 0.32 -8.21
N LYS A 136 11.64 1.60 -7.92
CA LYS A 136 11.62 2.67 -8.94
C LYS A 136 12.95 2.70 -9.70
N GLY A 137 12.87 2.63 -11.03
CA GLY A 137 14.03 2.61 -11.92
C GLY A 137 14.84 1.30 -11.89
N LYS A 138 14.39 0.27 -11.18
CA LYS A 138 15.09 -1.02 -11.04
C LYS A 138 14.38 -2.16 -11.78
N LEU A 139 13.12 -1.99 -12.17
CA LEU A 139 12.37 -2.97 -12.97
C LEU A 139 12.53 -2.73 -14.47
N GLN A 140 12.37 -3.79 -15.24
CA GLN A 140 12.29 -3.70 -16.70
C GLN A 140 10.96 -3.07 -17.09
N ARG A 141 11.00 -2.02 -17.92
CA ARG A 141 9.77 -1.53 -18.56
C ARG A 141 9.30 -2.58 -19.55
N LYS A 142 7.99 -2.82 -19.64
CA LYS A 142 7.44 -3.60 -20.76
C LYS A 142 7.93 -2.94 -22.05
N SER A 143 8.58 -3.71 -22.91
CA SER A 143 8.87 -3.26 -24.26
C SER A 143 7.53 -2.99 -24.94
N GLU A 144 7.36 -1.76 -25.41
CA GLU A 144 6.30 -1.42 -26.37
C GLU A 144 6.50 -2.34 -27.58
N LYS A 145 5.55 -3.25 -27.80
CA LYS A 145 5.42 -4.01 -29.04
C LYS A 145 4.35 -3.35 -29.89
#